data_AF-A0A0C3DAS4-F1
#
_entry.id   AF-A0A0C3DAS4-F1
#
_cell.length_a   1.000
_cell.length_b   1.000
_cell.length_c   1.000
_cell.angle_alpha   90.00
_cell.angle_beta   90.00
_cell.angle_gamma   90.00
#
_symmetry.space_group_name_H-M   'P 1'
#
loop_
_entity.id
_entity.type
_entity.pdbx_description
1 polymer ?
#
loop_
_entity_poly.entity_id
_entity_poly.type
_entity_poly.pdbx_seq_one_letter_code
_entity_poly.pdbx_strand_id
1 'polypeptide(L)'
;MCCALHCSATTSTWVYSLTNTFSWHIASTGKSNEMLTIFSQLMAISQMLLQPHFIFDGPNRPSFRQSKDRLCGIGPPLLEKRFQELLDAFGFSWHKAPGEAEAELAYFCSCGLVDAVVTPYNDVLLFGAPSILRSVQPLSRDYGDVELYAVDVIEDGPSLDRGDLLFIALMSGADYDMGLPGCTVNVARRLARYGFGRTLFQAAVTNPFVEFMEFHAKWHRDLFQVLERDPQHHLGQCHYGLARVIDKERTEFPDPAVLTTYLLPLTSWSDGGQPPVTEVTSHQPDLAALSAFCSRTMGWPLDGLRPRLMEACVGVVVHALLQVRILCPSHILLSPPYYCSSCRVK
;
A
#
# COMPACT_ATOMS: atom_id res chain seq x y z
N MET A 1 -8.52 3.72 -16.30
CA MET A 1 -7.79 2.91 -15.33
C MET A 1 -8.02 3.58 -13.99
N CYS A 2 -8.65 2.85 -13.08
CA CYS A 2 -8.89 3.28 -11.71
C CYS A 2 -7.68 2.86 -10.87
N CYS A 3 -7.09 3.81 -10.15
CA CYS A 3 -5.95 3.51 -9.28
C CYS A 3 -6.29 3.98 -7.87
N ALA A 4 -6.05 3.14 -6.88
CA ALA A 4 -6.12 3.60 -5.49
C ALA A 4 -4.72 3.99 -5.00
N LEU A 5 -4.63 5.17 -4.40
CA LEU A 5 -3.39 5.72 -3.86
C LEU A 5 -3.46 5.78 -2.34
N HIS A 6 -2.40 5.32 -1.70
CA HIS A 6 -2.27 5.41 -0.25
C HIS A 6 -2.00 6.84 0.24
N CYS A 7 -2.72 7.28 1.28
CA CYS A 7 -2.57 8.59 1.92
C CYS A 7 -2.41 8.52 3.46
N SER A 8 -1.19 8.53 3.98
CA SER A 8 -0.94 8.44 5.45
C SER A 8 -0.56 9.78 6.10
N ALA A 9 -1.40 10.26 7.04
CA ALA A 9 -1.34 11.56 7.76
C ALA A 9 -0.04 11.93 8.47
N THR A 10 0.86 11.00 8.74
CA THR A 10 1.98 11.24 9.64
C THR A 10 3.26 11.69 8.90
N THR A 11 3.89 12.72 9.47
CA THR A 11 5.08 13.49 9.06
C THR A 11 6.04 12.89 8.01
N SER A 12 6.49 13.76 7.09
CA SER A 12 7.59 13.62 6.10
C SER A 12 7.57 12.44 5.12
N THR A 13 6.79 11.38 5.35
CA THR A 13 6.61 10.27 4.40
C THR A 13 5.59 10.58 3.29
N TRP A 14 4.70 11.55 3.52
CA TRP A 14 3.78 12.09 2.51
C TRP A 14 4.46 12.57 1.25
N VAL A 15 5.50 13.40 1.46
CA VAL A 15 6.36 13.89 0.40
C VAL A 15 6.99 12.69 -0.26
N TYR A 16 7.56 11.74 0.48
CA TYR A 16 8.18 10.52 -0.06
C TYR A 16 7.24 9.59 -0.87
N SER A 17 5.99 9.42 -0.47
CA SER A 17 5.01 8.48 -1.07
C SER A 17 4.45 9.00 -2.40
N LEU A 18 4.09 10.29 -2.45
CA LEU A 18 3.67 10.95 -3.69
C LEU A 18 4.88 11.36 -4.55
N THR A 19 6.05 11.69 -3.95
CA THR A 19 7.29 11.97 -4.73
C THR A 19 7.89 10.71 -5.30
N ASN A 20 7.65 9.53 -4.73
CA ASN A 20 8.02 8.31 -5.41
C ASN A 20 7.13 8.16 -6.63
N THR A 21 5.80 8.10 -6.49
CA THR A 21 4.92 7.79 -7.63
C THR A 21 5.16 8.65 -8.88
N PHE A 22 5.38 9.97 -8.72
CA PHE A 22 5.70 10.89 -9.81
C PHE A 22 6.61 12.03 -9.32
N SER A 23 7.94 11.88 -9.43
CA SER A 23 8.87 12.81 -8.77
C SER A 23 9.12 14.13 -9.49
N TRP A 24 9.08 15.25 -8.75
CA TRP A 24 9.56 16.59 -9.14
C TRP A 24 10.28 17.29 -7.97
N HIS A 25 11.32 18.08 -8.28
CA HIS A 25 12.25 18.69 -7.30
C HIS A 25 11.60 19.61 -6.25
N ILE A 26 12.02 19.43 -4.99
CA ILE A 26 11.86 20.40 -3.90
C ILE A 26 12.98 21.45 -4.03
N ALA A 27 12.64 22.67 -4.43
CA ALA A 27 13.51 23.82 -4.19
C ALA A 27 13.34 24.26 -2.73
N SER A 28 14.43 24.18 -1.96
CA SER A 28 14.50 24.59 -0.57
C SER A 28 14.51 26.12 -0.46
N THR A 29 13.35 26.72 -0.16
CA THR A 29 13.27 28.04 0.48
C THR A 29 12.08 28.08 1.44
N GLY A 30 12.29 28.66 2.62
CA GLY A 30 11.53 28.44 3.85
C GLY A 30 10.03 28.79 3.88
N LYS A 31 9.38 28.16 4.87
CA LYS A 31 7.96 28.15 5.28
C LYS A 31 7.06 27.15 4.52
N SER A 32 6.70 26.05 5.20
CA SER A 32 5.57 25.14 4.89
C SER A 32 5.36 24.83 3.39
N ASN A 33 6.31 24.10 2.78
CA ASN A 33 6.27 23.71 1.35
C ASN A 33 5.43 22.44 1.06
N GLU A 34 4.81 21.82 2.07
CA GLU A 34 4.12 20.52 1.94
C GLU A 34 2.86 20.61 1.06
N MET A 35 2.00 21.60 1.31
CA MET A 35 0.81 21.82 0.47
C MET A 35 1.17 22.20 -0.97
N LEU A 36 2.36 22.79 -1.21
CA LEU A 36 2.82 23.18 -2.54
C LEU A 36 3.24 21.96 -3.35
N THR A 37 3.93 21.03 -2.69
CA THR A 37 4.23 19.72 -3.25
C THR A 37 2.95 18.95 -3.56
N ILE A 38 2.02 18.85 -2.61
CA ILE A 38 0.73 18.17 -2.80
C ILE A 38 -0.04 18.78 -3.97
N PHE A 39 -0.18 20.12 -4.01
CA PHE A 39 -0.85 20.81 -5.10
C PHE A 39 -0.22 20.48 -6.46
N SER A 40 1.11 20.53 -6.55
CA SER A 40 1.81 20.26 -7.81
C SER A 40 1.66 18.81 -8.26
N GLN A 41 1.59 17.87 -7.32
CA GLN A 41 1.38 16.44 -7.61
C GLN A 41 -0.04 16.15 -8.04
N LEU A 42 -1.04 16.67 -7.33
CA LEU A 42 -2.45 16.56 -7.72
C LEU A 42 -2.69 17.19 -9.09
N MET A 43 -2.02 18.30 -9.36
CA MET A 43 -2.01 18.91 -10.69
C MET A 43 -1.48 17.91 -11.73
N ALA A 44 -0.27 17.38 -11.55
CA ALA A 44 0.28 16.37 -12.47
C ALA A 44 -0.68 15.17 -12.67
N ILE A 45 -1.24 14.62 -11.58
CA ILE A 45 -2.20 13.50 -11.62
C ILE A 45 -3.45 13.87 -12.43
N SER A 46 -3.98 15.09 -12.28
CA SER A 46 -5.17 15.53 -13.03
C SER A 46 -4.95 15.57 -14.55
N GLN A 47 -3.70 15.68 -15.01
CA GLN A 47 -3.37 15.61 -16.44
C GLN A 47 -3.24 14.18 -16.97
N MET A 48 -3.29 13.17 -16.10
CA MET A 48 -3.17 11.76 -16.48
C MET A 48 -4.54 11.16 -16.81
N LEU A 49 -4.59 10.19 -17.71
CA LEU A 49 -5.82 9.44 -18.06
C LEU A 49 -6.15 8.36 -17.01
N LEU A 50 -6.19 8.76 -15.73
CA LEU A 50 -6.41 7.91 -14.56
C LEU A 50 -7.61 8.43 -13.75
N GLN A 51 -8.29 7.52 -13.06
CA GLN A 51 -9.28 7.84 -12.04
C GLN A 51 -8.68 7.50 -10.67
N PRO A 52 -8.05 8.48 -9.99
CA PRO A 52 -7.45 8.25 -8.69
C PRO A 52 -8.50 8.19 -7.58
N HIS A 53 -8.32 7.25 -6.66
CA HIS A 53 -9.02 7.16 -5.39
C HIS A 53 -8.02 7.24 -4.24
N PHE A 54 -8.17 8.21 -3.35
CA PHE A 54 -7.22 8.41 -2.26
C PHE A 54 -7.76 7.81 -0.95
N ILE A 55 -7.00 6.91 -0.32
CA ILE A 55 -7.40 6.25 0.92
C ILE A 55 -6.57 6.76 2.08
N PHE A 56 -7.23 7.39 3.04
CA PHE A 56 -6.62 7.86 4.28
C PHE A 56 -6.73 6.82 5.38
N ASP A 57 -5.76 6.82 6.27
CA ASP A 57 -5.79 5.95 7.43
C ASP A 57 -6.86 6.31 8.47
N GLY A 58 -7.39 5.27 9.09
CA GLY A 58 -8.44 5.32 10.08
C GLY A 58 -7.98 5.54 11.52
N PRO A 59 -8.94 5.79 12.42
CA PRO A 59 -8.66 5.93 13.85
C PRO A 59 -8.29 4.61 14.54
N ASN A 60 -8.72 3.46 14.00
CA ASN A 60 -8.57 2.16 14.66
C ASN A 60 -7.40 1.36 14.10
N ARG A 61 -6.26 2.02 13.82
CA ARG A 61 -5.03 1.31 13.46
C ARG A 61 -4.58 0.39 14.61
N PRO A 62 -4.07 -0.83 14.34
CA PRO A 62 -3.62 -1.75 15.38
C PRO A 62 -2.56 -1.12 16.28
N SER A 63 -2.74 -1.23 17.60
CA SER A 63 -1.84 -0.66 18.61
C SER A 63 -0.44 -1.30 18.63
N PHE A 64 -0.30 -2.49 18.06
CA PHE A 64 0.95 -3.26 18.05
C PHE A 64 1.97 -2.76 17.02
N ARG A 65 1.64 -1.76 16.18
CA ARG A 65 2.55 -1.27 15.14
C ARG A 65 3.82 -0.68 15.77
N GLN A 66 4.93 -1.42 15.74
CA GLN A 66 6.22 -1.05 16.35
C GLN A 66 7.09 -0.18 15.43
N SER A 67 6.46 0.74 14.69
CA SER A 67 7.26 1.70 13.91
C SER A 67 8.13 2.53 14.86
N LYS A 68 9.40 2.72 14.50
CA LYS A 68 10.32 3.66 15.19
C LYS A 68 9.79 5.10 15.17
N ASP A 69 8.76 5.39 14.39
CA ASP A 69 7.98 6.61 14.47
C ASP A 69 6.96 6.55 15.62
N ARG A 70 7.44 6.73 16.85
CA ARG A 70 6.59 7.15 17.99
C ARG A 70 5.94 8.53 17.79
N LEU A 71 6.07 9.12 16.60
CA LEU A 71 5.41 10.34 16.13
C LEU A 71 4.23 10.04 15.18
N CYS A 72 3.98 8.77 14.84
CA CYS A 72 2.89 8.35 13.96
C CYS A 72 1.52 8.29 14.66
N GLY A 73 1.22 9.28 15.49
CA GLY A 73 -0.09 9.52 16.07
C GLY A 73 -0.50 10.94 15.71
N ILE A 74 -1.44 11.07 14.77
CA ILE A 74 -2.05 12.34 14.38
C ILE A 74 -1.02 13.24 13.67
N GLY A 75 -0.90 13.10 12.33
CA GLY A 75 -0.48 14.24 11.53
C GLY A 75 -1.26 15.48 11.97
N PRO A 76 -0.69 16.70 11.99
CA PRO A 76 -1.41 17.86 12.47
C PRO A 76 -2.79 17.85 11.80
N PRO A 77 -3.93 17.77 12.54
CA PRO A 77 -5.25 17.50 11.97
C PRO A 77 -5.61 18.43 10.80
N LEU A 78 -4.95 19.58 10.79
CA LEU A 78 -5.02 20.60 9.78
C LEU A 78 -4.43 20.21 8.42
N LEU A 79 -3.36 19.41 8.33
CA LEU A 79 -2.74 19.02 7.05
C LEU A 79 -3.59 17.99 6.30
N GLU A 80 -4.01 16.92 6.99
CA GLU A 80 -4.94 15.92 6.42
C GLU A 80 -6.21 16.62 5.92
N LYS A 81 -6.80 17.49 6.75
CA LYS A 81 -7.97 18.27 6.37
C LYS A 81 -7.73 19.17 5.16
N ARG A 82 -6.59 19.87 5.10
CA ARG A 82 -6.24 20.72 3.95
C ARG A 82 -6.01 19.91 2.68
N PHE A 83 -5.50 18.68 2.80
CA PHE A 83 -5.34 17.78 1.68
C PHE A 83 -6.71 17.30 1.18
N GLN A 84 -7.60 16.86 2.08
CA GLN A 84 -8.99 16.52 1.76
C GLN A 84 -9.72 17.68 1.05
N GLU A 85 -9.63 18.90 1.61
CA GLU A 85 -10.19 20.11 0.97
C GLU A 85 -9.63 20.34 -0.45
N LEU A 86 -8.35 20.00 -0.67
CA LEU A 86 -7.72 20.15 -1.97
C LEU A 86 -8.13 19.04 -2.95
N LEU A 87 -8.27 17.79 -2.48
CA LEU A 87 -8.80 16.67 -3.25
C LEU A 87 -10.22 16.98 -3.74
N ASP A 88 -11.07 17.50 -2.85
CA ASP A 88 -12.43 17.95 -3.18
C ASP A 88 -12.39 19.02 -4.28
N ALA A 89 -11.49 20.00 -4.16
CA ALA A 89 -11.34 21.07 -5.15
C ALA A 89 -10.82 20.57 -6.51
N PHE A 90 -9.96 19.54 -6.54
CA PHE A 90 -9.54 18.87 -7.77
C PHE A 90 -10.60 17.89 -8.33
N GLY A 91 -11.67 17.63 -7.58
CA GLY A 91 -12.72 16.67 -7.96
C GLY A 91 -12.28 15.21 -7.83
N PHE A 92 -11.27 14.91 -7.00
CA PHE A 92 -10.80 13.55 -6.77
C PHE A 92 -11.59 12.85 -5.66
N SER A 93 -11.85 11.56 -5.85
CA SER A 93 -12.53 10.74 -4.84
C SER A 93 -11.56 10.33 -3.74
N TRP A 94 -12.03 10.34 -2.50
CA TRP A 94 -11.26 9.90 -1.35
C TRP A 94 -12.16 9.38 -0.24
N HIS A 95 -11.61 8.57 0.66
CA HIS A 95 -12.27 8.21 1.91
C HIS A 95 -11.24 7.91 3.01
N LYS A 96 -11.74 7.72 4.22
CA LYS A 96 -10.95 7.31 5.38
C LYS A 96 -11.26 5.86 5.73
N ALA A 97 -10.25 5.00 5.71
CA ALA A 97 -10.36 3.62 6.14
C ALA A 97 -10.80 3.56 7.61
N PRO A 98 -11.41 2.46 8.07
CA PRO A 98 -11.68 2.26 9.50
C PRO A 98 -10.41 1.94 10.29
N GLY A 99 -9.47 1.22 9.68
CA GLY A 99 -8.18 0.82 10.24
C GLY A 99 -7.00 1.39 9.45
N GLU A 100 -6.20 0.52 8.84
CA GLU A 100 -5.06 0.91 8.01
C GLU A 100 -5.44 1.06 6.55
N ALA A 101 -4.92 2.09 5.90
CA ALA A 101 -5.21 2.33 4.50
C ALA A 101 -4.56 1.29 3.59
N GLU A 102 -3.42 0.69 3.96
CA GLU A 102 -2.79 -0.41 3.23
C GLU A 102 -3.69 -1.65 3.13
N ALA A 103 -4.38 -1.98 4.21
CA ALA A 103 -5.36 -3.07 4.23
C ALA A 103 -6.60 -2.74 3.39
N GLU A 104 -7.12 -1.52 3.51
CA GLU A 104 -8.26 -1.04 2.73
C GLU A 104 -7.96 -1.05 1.22
N LEU A 105 -6.75 -0.61 0.82
CA LEU A 105 -6.27 -0.64 -0.56
C LEU A 105 -6.24 -2.05 -1.14
N ALA A 106 -5.76 -3.02 -0.35
CA ALA A 106 -5.73 -4.40 -0.76
C ALA A 106 -7.13 -4.92 -1.10
N TYR A 107 -8.11 -4.62 -0.26
CA TYR A 107 -9.51 -5.01 -0.49
C TYR A 107 -10.13 -4.29 -1.69
N PHE A 108 -9.86 -2.99 -1.86
CA PHE A 108 -10.32 -2.24 -3.04
C PHE A 108 -9.88 -2.89 -4.35
N CYS A 109 -8.62 -3.32 -4.43
CA CYS A 109 -8.08 -3.97 -5.61
C CYS A 109 -8.62 -5.40 -5.77
N SER A 110 -8.67 -6.19 -4.70
CA SER A 110 -9.18 -7.57 -4.72
C SER A 110 -10.68 -7.66 -5.02
N CYS A 111 -11.47 -6.65 -4.66
CA CYS A 111 -12.89 -6.53 -5.02
C CYS A 111 -13.12 -5.95 -6.43
N GLY A 112 -12.06 -5.58 -7.16
CA GLY A 112 -12.16 -5.02 -8.50
C GLY A 112 -12.68 -3.58 -8.56
N LEU A 113 -12.65 -2.83 -7.45
CA LEU A 113 -12.99 -1.40 -7.45
C LEU A 113 -11.90 -0.55 -8.10
N VAL A 114 -10.65 -1.03 -8.06
CA VAL A 114 -9.50 -0.42 -8.74
C VAL A 114 -8.66 -1.45 -9.46
N ASP A 115 -8.05 -1.02 -10.56
CA ASP A 115 -7.19 -1.85 -11.40
C ASP A 115 -5.80 -2.05 -10.79
N ALA A 116 -5.32 -1.08 -10.01
CA ALA A 116 -4.00 -1.12 -9.39
C ALA A 116 -3.94 -0.32 -8.08
N VAL A 117 -3.12 -0.80 -7.14
CA VAL A 117 -2.74 -0.07 -5.94
C VAL A 117 -1.41 0.62 -6.16
N VAL A 118 -1.35 1.90 -5.85
CA VAL A 118 -0.11 2.68 -5.89
C VAL A 118 0.31 3.01 -4.47
N THR A 119 1.45 2.45 -4.06
CA THR A 119 1.96 2.55 -2.70
C THR A 119 3.47 2.36 -2.67
N PRO A 120 4.21 3.05 -1.79
CA PRO A 120 5.62 2.74 -1.54
C PRO A 120 5.79 1.55 -0.59
N TYR A 121 4.71 1.08 0.05
CA TYR A 121 4.72 0.04 1.07
C TYR A 121 4.35 -1.31 0.44
N ASN A 122 5.09 -2.36 0.80
CA ASN A 122 4.90 -3.70 0.25
C ASN A 122 3.95 -4.56 1.11
N ASP A 123 3.53 -4.07 2.27
CA ASP A 123 2.58 -4.70 3.20
C ASP A 123 1.19 -4.92 2.59
N VAL A 124 0.78 -4.11 1.61
CA VAL A 124 -0.44 -4.31 0.82
C VAL A 124 -0.49 -5.71 0.18
N LEU A 125 0.65 -6.28 -0.21
CA LEU A 125 0.71 -7.66 -0.71
C LEU A 125 0.40 -8.69 0.39
N LEU A 126 0.80 -8.42 1.65
CA LEU A 126 0.50 -9.29 2.79
C LEU A 126 -0.99 -9.27 3.14
N PHE A 127 -1.67 -8.15 2.91
CA PHE A 127 -3.13 -8.03 3.01
C PHE A 127 -3.88 -8.65 1.82
N GLY A 128 -3.17 -9.08 0.78
CA GLY A 128 -3.72 -9.86 -0.33
C GLY A 128 -4.06 -9.03 -1.56
N ALA A 129 -3.44 -7.88 -1.78
CA ALA A 129 -3.54 -7.19 -3.06
C ALA A 129 -2.95 -8.06 -4.19
N PRO A 130 -3.62 -8.13 -5.37
CA PRO A 130 -3.13 -8.91 -6.50
C PRO A 130 -1.90 -8.28 -7.15
N SER A 131 -1.78 -6.95 -7.10
CA SER A 131 -0.61 -6.24 -7.59
C SER A 131 -0.43 -4.88 -6.91
N ILE A 132 0.82 -4.40 -6.90
CA ILE A 132 1.19 -3.05 -6.48
C ILE A 132 2.09 -2.39 -7.52
N LEU A 133 1.84 -1.11 -7.75
CA LEU A 133 2.70 -0.22 -8.52
C LEU A 133 3.53 0.60 -7.53
N ARG A 134 4.85 0.48 -7.66
CA ARG A 134 5.83 1.18 -6.84
C ARG A 134 6.75 1.96 -7.75
N SER A 135 7.03 3.21 -7.41
CA SER A 135 8.05 3.96 -8.15
C SER A 135 9.46 3.69 -7.62
N VAL A 136 10.42 3.65 -8.56
CA VAL A 136 11.79 3.19 -8.34
C VAL A 136 12.77 4.35 -8.16
N GLN A 137 12.47 5.54 -8.70
CA GLN A 137 13.43 6.66 -8.72
C GLN A 137 12.81 8.01 -8.31
N PRO A 138 13.12 8.53 -7.11
CA PRO A 138 12.67 9.86 -6.68
C PRO A 138 13.40 11.03 -7.35
N LEU A 139 14.32 10.82 -8.31
CA LEU A 139 15.21 11.88 -8.83
C LEU A 139 15.17 12.10 -10.35
N SER A 140 14.42 11.29 -11.11
CA SER A 140 14.31 11.48 -12.56
C SER A 140 13.06 12.29 -12.89
N ARG A 141 13.13 13.20 -13.88
CA ARG A 141 11.99 14.02 -14.35
C ARG A 141 11.01 13.22 -15.22
N ASP A 142 11.32 11.95 -15.46
CA ASP A 142 10.58 11.10 -16.36
C ASP A 142 9.63 10.22 -15.54
N TYR A 143 8.35 10.25 -15.90
CA TYR A 143 7.27 9.43 -15.35
C TYR A 143 7.45 7.91 -15.63
N GLY A 144 8.65 7.47 -16.02
CA GLY A 144 8.90 6.21 -16.74
C GLY A 144 9.28 5.01 -15.89
N ASP A 145 9.75 5.20 -14.66
CA ASP A 145 10.33 4.11 -13.86
C ASP A 145 9.39 3.69 -12.70
N VAL A 146 8.34 2.94 -13.05
CA VAL A 146 7.46 2.24 -12.10
C VAL A 146 7.75 0.74 -12.15
N GLU A 147 7.97 0.14 -11.00
CA GLU A 147 8.00 -1.30 -10.76
C GLU A 147 6.58 -1.80 -10.48
N LEU A 148 6.14 -2.79 -11.25
CA LEU A 148 4.93 -3.56 -10.99
C LEU A 148 5.32 -4.84 -10.27
N TYR A 149 4.80 -5.02 -9.07
CA TYR A 149 4.86 -6.30 -8.36
C TYR A 149 3.48 -6.94 -8.44
N ALA A 150 3.39 -8.10 -9.06
CA ALA A 150 2.15 -8.86 -9.18
C ALA A 150 2.34 -10.24 -8.54
N VAL A 151 1.31 -10.73 -7.85
CA VAL A 151 1.39 -11.96 -7.07
C VAL A 151 1.70 -13.16 -7.96
N ASP A 152 1.13 -13.23 -9.16
CA ASP A 152 1.42 -14.25 -10.17
C ASP A 152 2.91 -14.28 -10.57
N VAL A 153 3.53 -13.12 -10.78
CA VAL A 153 4.96 -13.01 -11.09
C VAL A 153 5.84 -13.45 -9.90
N ILE A 154 5.41 -13.16 -8.67
CA ILE A 154 6.11 -13.57 -7.45
C ILE A 154 5.95 -15.09 -7.22
N GLU A 155 4.81 -15.66 -7.57
CA GLU A 155 4.58 -17.10 -7.50
C GLU A 155 5.39 -17.84 -8.58
N ASP A 156 5.47 -17.31 -9.80
CA ASP A 156 6.20 -17.94 -10.90
C ASP A 156 7.73 -17.81 -10.76
N GLY A 157 8.22 -16.66 -10.28
CA GLY A 157 9.64 -16.37 -10.18
C GLY A 157 10.29 -16.98 -8.93
N PRO A 158 10.16 -16.34 -7.75
CA PRO A 158 10.73 -16.85 -6.51
C PRO A 158 9.95 -18.01 -5.87
N SER A 159 8.79 -18.42 -6.41
CA SER A 159 7.95 -19.50 -5.86
C SER A 159 7.51 -19.25 -4.41
N LEU A 160 7.12 -18.01 -4.14
CA LEU A 160 6.60 -17.57 -2.84
C LEU A 160 5.14 -17.18 -3.00
N ASP A 161 4.26 -17.85 -2.26
CA ASP A 161 2.85 -17.44 -2.17
C ASP A 161 2.64 -16.42 -1.04
N ARG A 162 1.40 -15.95 -0.87
CA ARG A 162 1.04 -15.01 0.21
C ARG A 162 1.40 -15.55 1.61
N GLY A 163 1.23 -16.86 1.84
CA GLY A 163 1.56 -17.48 3.11
C GLY A 163 3.07 -17.47 3.39
N ASP A 164 3.88 -17.69 2.36
CA ASP A 164 5.33 -17.60 2.42
C ASP A 164 5.81 -16.17 2.66
N LEU A 165 5.21 -15.18 1.98
CA LEU A 165 5.50 -13.75 2.21
C LEU A 165 5.17 -13.31 3.64
N LEU A 166 3.99 -13.72 4.13
CA LEU A 166 3.56 -13.44 5.50
C LEU A 166 4.50 -14.09 6.53
N PHE A 167 4.88 -15.35 6.30
CA PHE A 167 5.83 -16.04 7.16
C PHE A 167 7.20 -15.36 7.17
N ILE A 168 7.69 -14.89 6.02
CA ILE A 168 8.94 -14.13 5.96
C ILE A 168 8.82 -12.86 6.82
N ALA A 169 7.74 -12.10 6.69
CA ALA A 169 7.48 -10.91 7.47
C ALA A 169 7.43 -11.19 8.99
N LEU A 170 6.73 -12.25 9.40
CA LEU A 170 6.65 -12.68 10.81
C LEU A 170 8.03 -13.08 11.36
N MET A 171 8.86 -13.76 10.56
CA MET A 171 10.16 -14.25 11.01
C MET A 171 11.21 -13.13 11.09
N SER A 172 11.31 -12.28 10.06
CA SER A 172 12.34 -11.24 9.99
C SER A 172 11.94 -9.91 10.66
N GLY A 173 10.68 -9.80 11.06
CA GLY A 173 10.11 -8.58 11.58
C GLY A 173 9.47 -7.71 10.50
N ALA A 174 8.35 -7.09 10.87
CA ALA A 174 7.54 -6.20 10.07
C ALA A 174 6.85 -5.18 10.98
N ASP A 175 5.83 -4.51 10.48
CA ASP A 175 5.18 -3.39 11.17
C ASP A 175 4.55 -3.77 12.52
N TYR A 176 3.98 -4.97 12.65
CA TYR A 176 3.26 -5.39 13.87
C TYR A 176 4.07 -6.23 14.87
N ASP A 177 5.18 -6.84 14.45
CA ASP A 177 6.07 -7.58 15.35
C ASP A 177 7.52 -7.49 14.85
N MET A 178 8.47 -7.39 15.78
CA MET A 178 9.91 -7.28 15.47
C MET A 178 10.52 -8.58 14.92
N GLY A 179 9.72 -9.64 14.84
CA GLY A 179 10.11 -10.98 14.45
C GLY A 179 10.99 -11.66 15.47
N LEU A 180 11.73 -12.66 14.99
CA LEU A 180 12.69 -13.40 15.78
C LEU A 180 14.04 -12.68 15.78
N PRO A 181 14.57 -12.28 16.95
CA PRO A 181 15.89 -11.66 17.06
C PRO A 181 16.98 -12.47 16.33
N GLY A 182 17.67 -11.82 15.39
CA GLY A 182 18.73 -12.43 14.60
C GLY A 182 18.27 -13.23 13.38
N CYS A 183 16.95 -13.34 13.13
CA CYS A 183 16.44 -13.93 11.90
C CYS A 183 16.48 -12.90 10.77
N THR A 184 17.09 -13.26 9.65
CA THR A 184 17.17 -12.40 8.46
C THR A 184 16.14 -12.84 7.43
N VAL A 185 15.74 -11.93 6.53
CA VAL A 185 14.86 -12.24 5.38
C VAL A 185 15.38 -13.45 4.58
N ASN A 186 16.69 -13.56 4.40
CA ASN A 186 17.28 -14.69 3.67
C ASN A 186 17.09 -16.04 4.39
N VAL A 187 17.22 -16.06 5.72
CA VAL A 187 16.98 -17.27 6.52
C VAL A 187 15.49 -17.61 6.49
N ALA A 188 14.61 -16.62 6.71
CA ALA A 188 13.16 -16.81 6.66
C ALA A 188 12.68 -17.33 5.30
N ARG A 189 13.21 -16.78 4.19
CA ARG A 189 12.91 -17.27 2.83
C ARG A 189 13.37 -18.71 2.63
N ARG A 190 14.53 -19.10 3.15
CA ARG A 190 15.00 -20.50 3.08
C ARG A 190 14.12 -21.42 3.93
N LEU A 191 13.63 -20.96 5.09
CA LEU A 191 12.65 -21.68 5.90
C LEU A 191 11.31 -21.84 5.20
N ALA A 192 10.85 -20.83 4.44
CA ALA A 192 9.61 -20.92 3.67
C ALA A 192 9.63 -22.10 2.67
N ARG A 193 10.80 -22.50 2.17
CA ARG A 193 10.96 -23.68 1.30
C ARG A 193 10.59 -25.02 1.96
N TYR A 194 10.55 -25.08 3.28
CA TYR A 194 10.03 -26.22 4.03
C TYR A 194 8.49 -26.25 4.10
N GLY A 195 7.80 -25.23 3.58
CA GLY A 195 6.35 -25.13 3.56
C GLY A 195 5.73 -24.54 4.83
N PHE A 196 6.54 -23.98 5.74
CA PHE A 196 6.05 -23.41 6.99
C PHE A 196 5.07 -22.25 6.77
N GLY A 197 5.30 -21.40 5.77
CA GLY A 197 4.42 -20.27 5.48
C GLY A 197 3.06 -20.72 4.95
N ARG A 198 3.06 -21.55 3.91
CA ARG A 198 1.83 -22.10 3.32
C ARG A 198 0.99 -22.87 4.33
N THR A 199 1.62 -23.75 5.11
CA THR A 199 0.89 -24.57 6.10
C THR A 199 0.33 -23.75 7.25
N LEU A 200 1.09 -22.75 7.73
CA LEU A 200 0.60 -21.81 8.74
C LEU A 200 -0.58 -20.99 8.23
N PHE A 201 -0.44 -20.39 7.04
CA PHE A 201 -1.48 -19.58 6.42
C PHE A 201 -2.76 -20.39 6.20
N GLN A 202 -2.63 -21.57 5.60
CA GLN A 202 -3.76 -22.46 5.36
C GLN A 202 -4.47 -22.81 6.66
N ALA A 203 -3.73 -23.28 7.67
CA ALA A 203 -4.31 -23.67 8.95
C ALA A 203 -5.01 -22.50 9.65
N ALA A 204 -4.44 -21.29 9.58
CA ALA A 204 -5.02 -20.10 10.19
C ALA A 204 -6.32 -19.65 9.53
N VAL A 205 -6.48 -19.88 8.22
CA VAL A 205 -7.69 -19.52 7.47
C VAL A 205 -8.76 -20.60 7.56
N THR A 206 -8.39 -21.89 7.61
CA THR A 206 -9.37 -22.99 7.55
C THR A 206 -9.80 -23.54 8.90
N ASN A 207 -8.94 -23.53 9.90
CA ASN A 207 -9.19 -24.28 11.13
C ASN A 207 -9.89 -23.39 12.17
N PRO A 208 -10.86 -23.92 12.93
CA PRO A 208 -11.34 -23.27 14.14
C PRO A 208 -10.20 -23.03 15.12
N PHE A 209 -10.34 -22.02 15.99
CA PHE A 209 -9.26 -21.59 16.89
C PHE A 209 -8.62 -22.72 17.72
N VAL A 210 -9.43 -23.63 18.27
CA VAL A 210 -8.90 -24.75 19.09
C VAL A 210 -8.01 -25.68 18.25
N GLU A 211 -8.47 -26.08 17.07
CA GLU A 211 -7.69 -26.93 16.14
C GLU A 211 -6.46 -26.20 15.60
N PHE A 212 -6.59 -24.88 15.36
CA PHE A 212 -5.46 -24.05 14.98
C PHE A 212 -4.38 -24.02 16.07
N MET A 213 -4.74 -23.91 17.35
CA MET A 213 -3.75 -23.89 18.43
C MET A 213 -3.03 -25.24 18.60
N GLU A 214 -3.70 -26.36 18.36
CA GLU A 214 -3.05 -27.68 18.32
C GLU A 214 -2.07 -27.80 17.15
N PHE A 215 -2.48 -27.33 15.96
CA PHE A 215 -1.62 -27.23 14.80
C PHE A 215 -0.41 -26.33 15.07
N HIS A 216 -0.64 -25.14 15.65
CA HIS A 216 0.38 -24.14 15.98
C HIS A 216 1.45 -24.71 16.90
N ALA A 217 1.06 -25.43 17.96
CA ALA A 217 2.01 -26.08 18.86
C ALA A 217 2.88 -27.13 18.16
N LYS A 218 2.32 -27.88 17.20
CA LYS A 218 3.10 -28.82 16.38
C LYS A 218 4.02 -28.08 15.41
N TRP A 219 3.48 -27.10 14.69
CA TRP A 219 4.21 -26.27 13.75
C TRP A 219 5.42 -25.57 14.39
N HIS A 220 5.27 -25.05 15.62
CA HIS A 220 6.34 -24.41 16.38
C HIS A 220 7.48 -25.38 16.70
N ARG A 221 7.13 -26.60 17.15
CA ARG A 221 8.11 -27.67 17.39
C ARG A 221 8.83 -28.10 16.12
N ASP A 222 8.11 -28.21 15.01
CA ASP A 222 8.69 -28.61 13.72
C ASP A 222 9.66 -27.53 13.21
N LEU A 223 9.30 -26.25 13.36
CA LEU A 223 10.18 -25.11 13.05
C LEU A 223 11.46 -25.14 13.89
N PHE A 224 11.34 -25.37 15.20
CA PHE A 224 12.48 -25.57 16.08
C PHE A 224 13.41 -26.70 15.60
N GLN A 225 12.85 -27.87 15.28
CA GLN A 225 13.63 -29.02 14.82
C GLN A 225 14.35 -28.75 13.48
N VAL A 226 13.71 -28.04 12.55
CA VAL A 226 14.33 -27.67 11.27
C VAL A 226 15.48 -26.71 11.48
N LEU A 227 15.37 -25.75 12.41
CA LEU A 227 16.48 -24.85 12.74
C LEU A 227 17.68 -25.58 13.34
N GLU A 228 17.45 -26.65 14.13
CA GLU A 228 18.54 -27.45 14.70
C GLU A 228 19.19 -28.42 13.72
N ARG A 229 18.42 -29.00 12.79
CA ARG A 229 18.85 -30.17 12.00
C ARG A 229 18.98 -29.92 10.51
N ASP A 230 18.31 -28.89 9.98
CA ASP A 230 18.25 -28.57 8.54
C ASP A 230 18.11 -29.81 7.64
N PRO A 231 17.05 -30.64 7.83
CA PRO A 231 17.00 -32.00 7.30
C PRO A 231 16.99 -32.09 5.77
N GLN A 232 16.53 -31.05 5.08
CA GLN A 232 16.53 -30.97 3.61
C GLN A 232 17.65 -30.07 3.08
N HIS A 233 18.54 -29.58 3.95
CA HIS A 233 19.66 -28.71 3.62
C HIS A 233 19.27 -27.39 2.92
N HIS A 234 18.03 -26.91 3.10
CA HIS A 234 17.59 -25.64 2.51
C HIS A 234 18.23 -24.43 3.21
N LEU A 235 18.60 -24.54 4.49
CA LEU A 235 19.28 -23.47 5.23
C LEU A 235 20.78 -23.43 4.91
N GLY A 236 21.38 -24.60 4.69
CA GLY A 236 22.82 -24.79 4.45
C GLY A 236 23.66 -24.77 5.73
N GLN A 237 23.04 -24.53 6.88
CA GLN A 237 23.63 -24.57 8.21
C GLN A 237 22.54 -24.64 9.28
N CYS A 238 22.89 -25.17 10.45
CA CYS A 238 22.01 -25.16 11.62
C CYS A 238 22.03 -23.78 12.31
N HIS A 239 20.87 -23.34 12.78
CA HIS A 239 20.65 -22.03 13.40
C HIS A 239 20.28 -22.18 14.89
N TYR A 240 21.18 -22.76 15.69
CA TYR A 240 20.95 -23.02 17.12
C TYR A 240 20.58 -21.77 17.95
N GLY A 241 21.12 -20.60 17.58
CA GLY A 241 20.74 -19.33 18.21
C GLY A 241 19.27 -19.00 18.03
N LEU A 242 18.74 -19.18 16.81
CA LEU A 242 17.31 -18.97 16.52
C LEU A 242 16.44 -20.06 17.17
N ALA A 243 16.90 -21.31 17.15
CA ALA A 243 16.21 -22.40 17.82
C ALA A 243 16.02 -22.10 19.32
N ARG A 244 17.07 -21.60 19.99
CA ARG A 244 17.00 -21.18 21.40
C ARG A 244 16.01 -20.04 21.63
N VAL A 245 15.96 -19.05 20.73
CA VAL A 245 15.01 -17.93 20.84
C VAL A 245 13.58 -18.45 20.75
N ILE A 246 13.27 -19.30 19.77
CA ILE A 246 11.94 -19.91 19.60
C ILE A 246 11.53 -20.73 20.83
N ASP A 247 12.46 -21.52 21.38
CA ASP A 247 12.19 -22.39 22.52
C ASP A 247 12.06 -21.65 23.85
N LYS A 248 12.85 -20.60 24.08
CA LYS A 248 12.98 -19.98 25.42
C LYS A 248 12.45 -18.56 25.53
N GLU A 249 12.48 -17.79 24.45
CA GLU A 249 12.16 -16.36 24.46
C GLU A 249 10.84 -16.07 23.74
N ARG A 250 10.47 -16.90 22.75
CA ARG A 250 9.32 -16.72 21.86
C ARG A 250 8.51 -18.01 21.74
N THR A 251 8.08 -18.56 22.88
CA THR A 251 7.35 -19.84 22.99
C THR A 251 6.00 -19.85 22.29
N GLU A 252 5.39 -18.68 22.09
CA GLU A 252 4.08 -18.52 21.47
C GLU A 252 4.18 -18.04 20.00
N PHE A 253 5.38 -18.00 19.43
CA PHE A 253 5.57 -17.48 18.08
C PHE A 253 4.96 -18.37 16.98
N PRO A 254 4.38 -17.80 15.91
CA PRO A 254 3.97 -16.40 15.80
C PRO A 254 2.75 -16.14 16.68
N ASP A 255 2.66 -14.93 17.22
CA ASP A 255 1.50 -14.49 17.99
C ASP A 255 0.22 -14.57 17.14
N PRO A 256 -0.79 -15.37 17.54
CA PRO A 256 -2.05 -15.49 16.80
C PRO A 256 -2.78 -14.16 16.58
N ALA A 257 -2.64 -13.19 17.49
CA ALA A 257 -3.24 -11.86 17.34
C ALA A 257 -2.57 -11.06 16.21
N VAL A 258 -1.24 -11.12 16.10
CA VAL A 258 -0.49 -10.51 14.99
C VAL A 258 -0.86 -11.17 13.67
N LEU A 259 -0.96 -12.51 13.65
CA LEU A 259 -1.39 -13.25 12.47
C LEU A 259 -2.79 -12.83 12.02
N THR A 260 -3.73 -12.74 12.96
CA THR A 260 -5.11 -12.31 12.69
C THR A 260 -5.17 -10.90 12.10
N THR A 261 -4.27 -10.00 12.51
CA THR A 261 -4.21 -8.62 11.98
C THR A 261 -3.93 -8.59 10.47
N TYR A 262 -3.10 -9.51 9.95
CA TYR A 262 -2.84 -9.62 8.51
C TYR A 262 -3.94 -10.38 7.74
N LEU A 263 -4.56 -11.39 8.36
CA LEU A 263 -5.54 -12.26 7.72
C LEU A 263 -6.93 -11.62 7.68
N LEU A 264 -7.31 -10.94 8.75
CA LEU A 264 -8.61 -10.31 8.95
C LEU A 264 -8.42 -8.85 9.38
N PRO A 265 -7.78 -8.01 8.55
CA PRO A 265 -7.59 -6.60 8.89
C PRO A 265 -8.95 -5.88 8.95
N LEU A 266 -9.02 -4.86 9.80
CA LEU A 266 -10.19 -3.99 9.88
C LEU A 266 -10.28 -3.11 8.61
N THR A 267 -11.29 -3.35 7.79
CA THR A 267 -11.58 -2.64 6.54
C THR A 267 -13.06 -2.26 6.47
N SER A 268 -13.47 -1.48 5.47
CA SER A 268 -14.88 -1.11 5.29
C SER A 268 -15.80 -2.32 5.02
N TRP A 269 -15.24 -3.48 4.65
CA TRP A 269 -15.96 -4.74 4.45
C TRP A 269 -16.08 -5.60 5.71
N SER A 270 -15.39 -5.23 6.80
CA SER A 270 -15.48 -5.94 8.07
C SER A 270 -16.90 -5.85 8.65
N ASP A 271 -17.29 -6.85 9.45
CA ASP A 271 -18.58 -6.91 10.17
C ASP A 271 -19.85 -6.74 9.31
N GLY A 272 -19.80 -7.23 8.05
CA GLY A 272 -20.93 -7.09 7.12
C GLY A 272 -21.05 -5.70 6.51
N GLY A 273 -19.98 -4.91 6.58
CA GLY A 273 -19.86 -3.62 5.93
C GLY A 273 -19.98 -3.70 4.41
N GLN A 274 -20.17 -2.53 3.80
CA GLN A 274 -20.32 -2.36 2.36
C GLN A 274 -19.14 -1.53 1.82
N PRO A 275 -18.80 -1.68 0.53
CA PRO A 275 -17.78 -0.84 -0.08
C PRO A 275 -18.14 0.64 0.14
N PRO A 276 -17.18 1.49 0.55
CA PRO A 276 -17.46 2.89 0.87
C PRO A 276 -17.85 3.69 -0.38
N VAL A 277 -17.52 3.16 -1.56
CA VAL A 277 -17.94 3.66 -2.88
C VAL A 277 -18.38 2.50 -3.76
N THR A 278 -19.44 2.69 -4.56
CA THR A 278 -19.88 1.69 -5.54
C THR A 278 -19.02 1.70 -6.81
N GLU A 279 -18.46 2.86 -7.14
CA GLU A 279 -17.59 3.06 -8.30
C GLU A 279 -16.58 4.16 -7.99
N VAL A 280 -15.34 4.01 -8.46
CA VAL A 280 -14.32 5.06 -8.39
C VAL A 280 -14.53 6.04 -9.53
N THR A 281 -15.08 7.22 -9.21
CA THR A 281 -15.31 8.29 -10.18
C THR A 281 -14.57 9.56 -9.81
N SER A 282 -14.07 10.28 -10.82
CA SER A 282 -13.54 11.63 -10.65
C SER A 282 -14.53 12.65 -11.23
N HIS A 283 -14.68 13.77 -10.53
CA HIS A 283 -15.47 14.92 -10.97
C HIS A 283 -14.58 15.96 -11.66
N GLN A 284 -15.23 16.96 -12.25
CA GLN A 284 -14.50 18.12 -12.78
C GLN A 284 -13.91 18.93 -11.62
N PRO A 285 -12.68 19.45 -11.75
CA PRO A 285 -12.10 20.30 -10.71
C PRO A 285 -12.88 21.62 -10.61
N ASP A 286 -13.12 22.06 -9.38
CA ASP A 286 -13.72 23.35 -9.07
C ASP A 286 -12.64 24.43 -9.05
N LEU A 287 -12.51 25.14 -10.18
CA LEU A 287 -11.53 26.22 -10.34
C LEU A 287 -11.73 27.37 -9.33
N ALA A 288 -12.96 27.63 -8.88
CA ALA A 288 -13.23 28.66 -7.89
C ALA A 288 -12.79 28.21 -6.49
N ALA A 289 -13.06 26.96 -6.13
CA ALA A 289 -12.58 26.36 -4.88
C ALA A 289 -11.05 26.26 -4.85
N LEU A 290 -10.42 25.81 -5.95
CA LEU A 290 -8.96 25.78 -6.09
C LEU A 290 -8.37 27.18 -5.92
N SER A 291 -8.99 28.19 -6.54
CA SER A 291 -8.54 29.57 -6.41
C SER A 291 -8.62 30.07 -4.97
N ALA A 292 -9.77 29.85 -4.31
CA ALA A 292 -9.98 30.25 -2.93
C ALA A 292 -9.02 29.52 -1.96
N PHE A 293 -8.74 28.24 -2.23
CA PHE A 293 -7.79 27.44 -1.46
C PHE A 293 -6.37 27.99 -1.60
N CYS A 294 -5.88 28.21 -2.83
CA CYS A 294 -4.53 28.71 -3.06
C CYS A 294 -4.32 30.11 -2.46
N SER A 295 -5.28 31.02 -2.59
CA SER A 295 -5.16 32.36 -1.98
C SER A 295 -5.11 32.29 -0.45
N ARG A 296 -5.94 31.43 0.17
CA ARG A 296 -6.04 31.30 1.64
C ARG A 296 -4.87 30.52 2.26
N THR A 297 -4.49 29.40 1.66
CA THR A 297 -3.52 28.44 2.24
C THR A 297 -2.09 28.73 1.79
N MET A 298 -1.89 29.22 0.56
CA MET A 298 -0.56 29.42 -0.05
C MET A 298 -0.14 30.89 -0.10
N GLY A 299 -1.07 31.82 0.17
CA GLY A 299 -0.83 33.26 0.07
C GLY A 299 -0.56 33.73 -1.35
N TRP A 300 -1.00 32.98 -2.37
CA TRP A 300 -0.73 33.31 -3.76
C TRP A 300 -1.63 34.45 -4.26
N PRO A 301 -1.05 35.51 -4.86
CA PRO A 301 -1.83 36.57 -5.49
C PRO A 301 -2.53 36.05 -6.76
N LEU A 302 -3.70 36.62 -7.07
CA LEU A 302 -4.53 36.19 -8.21
C LEU A 302 -3.79 36.19 -9.56
N ASP A 303 -2.84 37.13 -9.75
CA ASP A 303 -2.07 37.22 -10.98
C ASP A 303 -1.08 36.06 -11.18
N GLY A 304 -0.51 35.53 -10.08
CA GLY A 304 0.36 34.36 -10.10
C GLY A 304 -0.39 33.02 -10.17
N LEU A 305 -1.68 33.04 -9.82
CA LEU A 305 -2.55 31.88 -9.78
C LEU A 305 -3.12 31.52 -11.16
N ARG A 306 -3.47 32.53 -11.95
CA ARG A 306 -4.06 32.37 -13.29
C ARG A 306 -3.30 31.38 -14.19
N PRO A 307 -1.97 31.46 -14.39
CA PRO A 307 -1.27 30.51 -15.25
C PRO A 307 -1.33 29.06 -14.71
N ARG A 308 -1.31 28.86 -13.39
CA ARG A 308 -1.38 27.52 -12.77
C ARG A 308 -2.78 26.92 -12.87
N LEU A 309 -3.83 27.74 -12.74
CA LEU A 309 -5.20 27.29 -12.98
C LEU A 309 -5.47 27.00 -14.46
N MET A 310 -4.83 27.74 -15.38
CA MET A 310 -4.90 27.41 -16.81
C MET A 310 -4.25 26.07 -17.12
N GLU A 311 -3.19 25.70 -16.41
CA GLU A 311 -2.60 24.35 -16.50
C GLU A 311 -3.58 23.29 -15.95
N ALA A 312 -4.31 23.59 -14.88
CA ALA A 312 -5.39 22.74 -14.37
C ALA A 312 -6.56 22.55 -15.35
N CYS A 313 -6.77 23.48 -16.29
CA CYS A 313 -7.75 23.30 -17.38
C CYS A 313 -7.37 22.15 -18.32
N VAL A 314 -6.10 21.76 -18.43
CA VAL A 314 -5.74 20.52 -19.15
C VAL A 314 -6.34 19.31 -18.44
N GLY A 315 -6.28 19.30 -17.10
CA GLY A 315 -6.92 18.27 -16.30
C GLY A 315 -8.44 18.25 -16.44
N VAL A 316 -9.10 19.42 -16.54
CA VAL A 316 -10.54 19.53 -16.86
C VAL A 316 -10.87 18.78 -18.16
N VAL A 317 -10.09 19.00 -19.22
CA VAL A 317 -10.31 18.33 -20.51
C VAL A 317 -10.11 16.83 -20.37
N VAL A 318 -9.05 16.39 -19.68
CA VAL A 318 -8.77 14.97 -19.44
C VAL A 318 -9.89 14.30 -18.64
N HIS A 319 -10.36 14.92 -17.57
CA HIS A 319 -11.50 14.45 -16.77
C HIS A 319 -12.79 14.39 -17.60
N ALA A 320 -13.01 15.36 -18.48
CA ALA A 320 -14.18 15.36 -19.37
C ALA A 320 -14.13 14.19 -20.36
N LEU A 321 -12.94 13.90 -20.92
CA LEU A 321 -12.74 12.75 -21.80
C LEU A 321 -12.98 11.42 -21.08
N LEU A 322 -12.56 11.30 -19.82
CA LEU A 322 -12.83 10.12 -19.00
C LEU A 322 -14.33 9.92 -18.75
N GLN A 323 -15.09 10.99 -18.50
CA GLN A 323 -16.54 10.93 -18.30
C GLN A 323 -17.31 10.55 -19.58
N VAL A 324 -16.86 10.99 -20.76
CA VAL A 324 -17.46 10.58 -22.05
C VAL A 324 -17.26 9.09 -22.32
N ARG A 325 -16.14 8.50 -21.87
CA ARG A 325 -15.88 7.07 -22.01
C ARG A 325 -16.84 6.21 -21.18
N ILE A 326 -17.28 6.69 -20.02
CA ILE A 326 -18.24 5.98 -19.14
C ILE A 326 -19.65 5.95 -19.78
N LEU A 327 -20.03 7.00 -20.51
CA LEU A 327 -21.34 7.09 -21.18
C LEU A 327 -21.44 6.26 -22.47
N CYS A 328 -20.32 5.77 -23.00
CA CYS A 328 -20.26 4.90 -24.16
C CYS A 328 -19.72 3.51 -23.76
N PRO A 329 -20.57 2.56 -23.33
CA PRO A 329 -20.11 1.21 -23.04
C PRO A 329 -19.53 0.60 -24.31
N SER A 330 -18.26 0.22 -24.24
CA SER A 330 -17.45 -0.27 -25.33
C SER A 330 -17.94 -1.63 -25.84
N HIS A 331 -18.86 -1.62 -26.80
CA HIS A 331 -19.02 -2.73 -27.76
C HIS A 331 -18.15 -2.55 -29.01
N ILE A 332 -17.37 -1.48 -29.10
CA ILE A 332 -16.52 -1.20 -30.26
C ILE A 332 -15.21 -0.61 -29.76
N LEU A 333 -14.19 -1.45 -29.57
CA LEU A 333 -12.80 -1.26 -29.99
C LEU A 333 -11.88 -2.29 -29.32
N LEU A 334 -11.54 -3.29 -30.12
CA LEU A 334 -10.24 -4.00 -30.22
C LEU A 334 -9.66 -4.65 -28.95
N SER A 335 -9.67 -5.97 -28.97
CA SER A 335 -8.72 -6.85 -28.29
C SER A 335 -7.32 -6.23 -28.32
N PRO A 336 -6.58 -6.14 -27.19
CA PRO A 336 -5.22 -5.63 -27.24
C PRO A 336 -4.31 -6.69 -27.88
N PRO A 337 -3.59 -6.38 -28.97
CA PRO A 337 -2.41 -7.13 -29.32
C PRO A 337 -1.19 -6.45 -28.67
N TYR A 338 -0.28 -7.27 -28.15
CA TYR A 338 1.08 -6.93 -27.74
C TYR A 338 1.32 -6.30 -26.35
N TYR A 339 2.05 -7.08 -25.56
CA TYR A 339 2.93 -6.67 -24.47
C TYR A 339 3.64 -5.34 -24.76
N CYS A 340 3.48 -4.37 -23.85
CA CYS A 340 4.32 -3.18 -23.80
C CYS A 340 5.71 -3.60 -23.27
N SER A 341 6.70 -3.60 -24.15
CA SER A 341 8.09 -4.02 -23.90
C SER A 341 8.94 -2.99 -23.13
N SER A 342 8.32 -2.02 -22.44
CA SER A 342 9.03 -0.99 -21.69
C SER A 342 8.93 -1.12 -20.17
N CYS A 343 8.07 -1.97 -19.63
CA CYS A 343 8.13 -2.30 -18.20
C CYS A 343 9.23 -3.35 -18.01
N ARG A 344 10.35 -2.98 -17.39
CA ARG A 344 11.32 -3.98 -16.92
C ARG A 344 10.67 -4.77 -15.79
N VAL A 345 10.07 -5.90 -16.14
CA VAL A 345 9.76 -6.98 -15.19
C VAL A 345 11.10 -7.43 -14.61
N LYS A 346 11.29 -7.23 -13.31
CA LYS A 346 12.51 -7.59 -12.57
C LYS A 346 12.23 -8.75 -11.63
#